data_AF-A0A256ZQ08-F1
#
_entry.id   AF-A0A256ZQ08-F1
#
_cell.length_a   1.000
_cell.length_b   1.000
_cell.length_c   1.000
_cell.angle_alpha   90.00
_cell.angle_beta   90.00
_cell.angle_gamma   90.00
#
_symmetry.space_group_name_H-M   'P 1'
#
loop_
_entity.id
_entity.type
_entity.pdbx_description
1 polymer ?
#
loop_
_entity_poly.entity_id
_entity_poly.type
_entity_poly.pdbx_seq_one_letter_code
_entity_poly.pdbx_strand_id
1 'polypeptide(L)'
;MKCDNSVCIDVGCVGEGGTIPRAISPEYREHMAAECCEGLEAITYSGYFDENCGRVPLAGAPAGICSRCGNGVCDQWETKCNCPGDCIEEGCVEVGEEISPKEYSQGVRCCSRLKRINTGRYFFPCNTPGEYACDENGCSIPPPTSDEVPWWQCTPCGNKICESEYGENGCNCPGDCTEASGCEALTSTERDFCYQNKALNTSDASYCDKITATDPFVSKDTCYNLLAAKTKNKALCDKIQQPEIRRNCLENVQQ
;
A
#
# COMPACT_ATOMS: atom_id res chain seq x y z
N MET A 1 -7.83 -28.18 -29.80
CA MET A 1 -8.17 -29.55 -29.36
C MET A 1 -8.75 -30.30 -30.55
N LYS A 2 -8.10 -31.38 -31.02
CA LYS A 2 -8.69 -32.29 -32.02
C LYS A 2 -9.08 -33.55 -31.26
N CYS A 3 -10.37 -33.82 -31.17
CA CYS A 3 -10.88 -35.05 -30.58
C CYS A 3 -11.39 -35.94 -31.72
N ASP A 4 -10.88 -37.17 -31.79
CA ASP A 4 -11.31 -38.17 -32.75
C ASP A 4 -11.94 -39.33 -31.97
N ASN A 5 -13.14 -39.78 -32.37
CA ASN A 5 -13.93 -40.79 -31.64
C ASN A 5 -14.08 -40.53 -30.12
N SER A 6 -14.33 -39.28 -29.73
CA SER A 6 -14.46 -38.84 -28.32
C SER A 6 -13.16 -38.95 -27.49
N VAL A 7 -12.03 -39.20 -28.15
CA VAL A 7 -10.70 -39.22 -27.54
C VAL A 7 -9.94 -37.97 -27.99
N CYS A 8 -9.64 -37.08 -27.04
CA CYS A 8 -8.85 -35.89 -27.30
C CYS A 8 -7.37 -36.24 -27.18
N ILE A 9 -6.66 -36.20 -28.31
CA ILE A 9 -5.21 -36.40 -28.37
C ILE A 9 -4.58 -35.00 -28.29
N ASP A 10 -3.63 -34.84 -27.36
CA ASP A 10 -3.05 -33.56 -26.89
C ASP A 10 -3.89 -32.88 -25.80
N VAL A 11 -3.76 -33.41 -24.58
CA VAL A 11 -4.51 -32.96 -23.40
C VAL A 11 -3.89 -31.74 -22.71
N GLY A 12 -2.74 -31.26 -23.21
CA GLY A 12 -2.06 -30.11 -22.67
C GLY A 12 -1.62 -30.29 -21.21
N CYS A 13 -1.31 -29.17 -20.57
CA CYS A 13 -0.94 -29.10 -19.16
C CYS A 13 -2.05 -28.39 -18.36
N VAL A 14 -2.06 -28.60 -17.04
CA VAL A 14 -2.98 -27.94 -16.12
C VAL A 14 -2.42 -26.56 -15.77
N GLY A 15 -3.20 -25.51 -16.05
CA GLY A 15 -2.86 -24.14 -15.71
C GLY A 15 -2.96 -23.83 -14.22
N GLU A 16 -2.56 -22.62 -13.84
CA GLU A 16 -2.60 -22.10 -12.47
C GLU A 16 -4.02 -22.12 -11.89
N GLY A 17 -4.18 -22.59 -10.65
CA GLY A 17 -5.46 -22.85 -10.01
C GLY A 17 -6.20 -24.10 -10.53
N GLY A 18 -5.65 -24.80 -11.53
CA GLY A 18 -6.24 -26.01 -12.09
C GLY A 18 -5.99 -27.24 -11.21
N THR A 19 -7.01 -28.07 -11.01
CA THR A 19 -6.89 -29.30 -10.19
C THR A 19 -6.34 -30.47 -10.99
N ILE A 20 -5.48 -31.26 -10.35
CA ILE A 20 -4.96 -32.50 -10.91
C ILE A 20 -5.89 -33.65 -10.48
N PRO A 21 -6.45 -34.42 -11.42
CA PRO A 21 -7.36 -35.51 -11.09
C PRO A 21 -6.65 -36.61 -10.29
N ARG A 22 -7.33 -37.15 -9.28
CA ARG A 22 -6.81 -38.26 -8.47
C ARG A 22 -7.07 -39.60 -9.18
N ALA A 23 -6.03 -40.43 -9.23
CA ALA A 23 -6.08 -41.87 -9.52
C ALA A 23 -7.20 -42.27 -10.50
N ILE A 24 -7.02 -41.89 -11.76
CA ILE A 24 -7.79 -42.42 -12.87
C ILE A 24 -7.19 -43.79 -13.24
N SER A 25 -8.01 -44.74 -13.73
CA SER A 25 -7.45 -46.00 -14.23
C SER A 25 -6.38 -45.68 -15.29
N PRO A 26 -5.33 -46.52 -15.44
CA PRO A 26 -4.23 -46.24 -16.37
C PRO A 26 -4.70 -45.84 -17.78
N GLU A 27 -5.82 -46.41 -18.22
CA GLU A 27 -6.51 -46.14 -19.49
C GLU A 27 -6.95 -44.67 -19.65
N TYR A 28 -7.37 -43.98 -18.59
CA TYR A 28 -7.78 -42.58 -18.66
C TYR A 28 -6.63 -41.59 -18.50
N ARG A 29 -5.46 -42.05 -18.04
CA ARG A 29 -4.31 -41.19 -17.79
C ARG A 29 -3.74 -40.60 -19.09
N GLU A 30 -3.93 -41.30 -20.20
CA GLU A 30 -3.53 -40.84 -21.54
C GLU A 30 -4.48 -39.78 -22.12
N HIS A 31 -5.60 -39.50 -21.44
CA HIS A 31 -6.68 -38.65 -21.95
C HIS A 31 -6.96 -37.42 -21.07
N MET A 32 -6.12 -37.15 -20.07
CA MET A 32 -6.27 -35.99 -19.20
C MET A 32 -4.93 -35.33 -18.89
N ALA A 33 -4.93 -34.00 -18.80
CA ALA A 33 -3.78 -33.27 -18.27
C ALA A 33 -3.60 -33.66 -16.80
N ALA A 34 -2.48 -34.32 -16.50
CA ALA A 34 -2.13 -34.74 -15.15
C ALA A 34 -0.91 -33.99 -14.59
N GLU A 35 -0.32 -33.11 -15.40
CA GLU A 35 0.89 -32.36 -15.08
C GLU A 35 0.62 -30.87 -15.20
N CYS A 36 1.25 -30.09 -14.31
CA CYS A 36 1.16 -28.64 -14.35
C CYS A 36 1.94 -28.08 -15.53
N CYS A 37 1.52 -26.91 -16.03
CA CYS A 37 2.27 -26.19 -17.05
C CYS A 37 3.65 -25.77 -16.55
N GLU A 38 4.56 -25.47 -17.49
CA GLU A 38 5.92 -25.03 -17.17
C GLU A 38 5.93 -23.83 -16.21
N GLY A 39 6.74 -23.92 -15.15
CA GLY A 39 6.84 -22.90 -14.10
C GLY A 39 5.76 -22.99 -13.01
N LEU A 40 4.91 -24.02 -13.03
CA LEU A 40 3.95 -24.32 -11.97
C LEU A 40 4.33 -25.61 -11.25
N GLU A 41 4.01 -25.67 -9.96
CA GLU A 41 4.20 -26.85 -9.12
C GLU A 41 2.85 -27.43 -8.69
N ALA A 42 2.78 -28.76 -8.62
CA ALA A 42 1.63 -29.46 -8.09
C ALA A 42 1.65 -29.39 -6.57
N ILE A 43 0.85 -28.51 -5.97
CA ILE A 43 0.70 -28.42 -4.53
C ILE A 43 -0.48 -29.25 -4.04
N THR A 44 -0.42 -29.67 -2.79
CA THR A 44 -1.52 -30.45 -2.20
C THR A 44 -2.73 -29.53 -2.01
N TYR A 45 -3.93 -30.03 -2.30
CA TYR A 45 -5.15 -29.25 -2.15
C TYR A 45 -5.35 -28.78 -0.70
N SER A 46 -5.76 -27.53 -0.50
CA SER A 46 -5.81 -26.88 0.82
C SER A 46 -6.68 -27.63 1.84
N GLY A 47 -7.77 -28.27 1.39
CA GLY A 47 -8.64 -29.09 2.24
C GLY A 47 -8.01 -30.37 2.81
N TYR A 48 -6.76 -30.70 2.46
CA TYR A 48 -6.02 -31.81 3.08
C TYR A 48 -5.25 -31.41 4.34
N PHE A 49 -5.29 -30.15 4.76
CA PHE A 49 -4.52 -29.70 5.92
C PHE A 49 -5.45 -29.32 7.06
N ASP A 50 -5.11 -29.75 8.27
CA ASP A 50 -5.67 -29.16 9.49
C ASP A 50 -4.98 -27.83 9.82
N GLU A 51 -5.43 -27.19 10.91
CA GLU A 51 -4.88 -25.92 11.42
C GLU A 51 -3.37 -25.98 11.74
N ASN A 52 -2.80 -27.17 11.93
CA ASN A 52 -1.38 -27.39 12.22
C ASN A 52 -0.60 -27.94 11.02
N CYS A 53 -1.17 -27.84 9.81
CA CYS A 53 -0.63 -28.45 8.59
C CYS A 53 -0.46 -29.98 8.66
N GLY A 54 -1.16 -30.64 9.57
CA GLY A 54 -1.31 -32.08 9.58
C GLY A 54 -2.13 -32.51 8.38
N ARG A 55 -1.66 -33.55 7.66
CA ARG A 55 -2.40 -34.09 6.51
C ARG A 55 -3.63 -34.86 7.00
N VAL A 56 -4.81 -34.38 6.62
CA VAL A 56 -6.11 -35.02 6.83
C VAL A 56 -6.55 -35.69 5.53
N PRO A 57 -6.67 -37.03 5.47
CA PRO A 57 -7.13 -37.72 4.28
C PRO A 57 -8.58 -37.33 3.95
N LEU A 58 -8.79 -36.69 2.80
CA LEU A 58 -10.13 -36.40 2.28
C LEU A 58 -10.48 -37.37 1.14
N ALA A 59 -11.51 -38.20 1.36
CA ALA A 59 -11.98 -39.13 0.34
C ALA A 59 -12.58 -38.35 -0.85
N GLY A 60 -12.16 -38.68 -2.07
CA GLY A 60 -12.66 -38.05 -3.30
C GLY A 60 -12.06 -36.68 -3.66
N ALA A 61 -11.15 -36.14 -2.84
CA ALA A 61 -10.47 -34.89 -3.16
C ALA A 61 -9.46 -35.06 -4.34
N PRO A 62 -9.17 -33.99 -5.09
CA PRO A 62 -8.19 -34.03 -6.17
C PRO A 62 -6.79 -34.44 -5.67
N ALA A 63 -5.92 -34.85 -6.59
CA ALA A 63 -4.54 -35.20 -6.26
C ALA A 63 -3.70 -33.98 -5.87
N GLY A 64 -4.03 -32.82 -6.43
CA GLY A 64 -3.38 -31.55 -6.16
C GLY A 64 -3.99 -30.42 -6.96
N ILE A 65 -3.37 -29.26 -6.87
CA ILE A 65 -3.68 -28.08 -7.66
C ILE A 65 -2.36 -27.50 -8.18
N CYS A 66 -2.36 -27.01 -9.41
CA CYS A 66 -1.18 -26.38 -9.98
C CYS A 66 -1.08 -24.93 -9.51
N SER A 67 0.03 -24.57 -8.89
CA SER A 67 0.27 -23.22 -8.38
C SER A 67 1.68 -22.76 -8.62
N ARG A 68 1.88 -21.44 -8.70
CA ARG A 68 3.20 -20.83 -8.81
C ARG A 68 3.72 -20.43 -7.43
N CYS A 69 3.99 -21.42 -6.59
CA CYS A 69 4.60 -21.14 -5.29
C CYS A 69 5.97 -20.47 -5.41
N GLY A 70 6.22 -19.50 -4.53
CA GLY A 70 7.40 -18.63 -4.52
C GLY A 70 7.25 -17.35 -5.34
N ASN A 71 6.05 -16.99 -5.81
CA ASN A 71 5.81 -15.76 -6.59
C ASN A 71 5.55 -14.52 -5.69
N GLY A 72 5.45 -14.69 -4.38
CA GLY A 72 5.13 -13.65 -3.41
C GLY A 72 3.64 -13.28 -3.30
N VAL A 73 2.75 -14.03 -3.96
CA VAL A 73 1.30 -13.83 -3.98
C VAL A 73 0.64 -15.08 -3.40
N CYS A 74 -0.05 -14.94 -2.27
CA CYS A 74 -0.81 -16.04 -1.67
C CYS A 74 -2.19 -16.14 -2.33
N ASP A 75 -2.35 -17.04 -3.30
CA ASP A 75 -3.62 -17.23 -4.01
C ASP A 75 -4.68 -17.94 -3.16
N GLN A 76 -5.96 -17.85 -3.55
CA GLN A 76 -7.09 -18.40 -2.77
C GLN A 76 -7.04 -19.93 -2.52
N TRP A 77 -6.22 -20.66 -3.27
CA TRP A 77 -6.00 -22.11 -3.12
C TRP A 77 -4.68 -22.46 -2.43
N GLU A 78 -3.87 -21.45 -2.15
CA GLU A 78 -2.64 -21.53 -1.40
C GLU A 78 -2.91 -21.26 0.07
N THR A 79 -2.06 -21.83 0.90
CA THR A 79 -2.14 -21.77 2.36
C THR A 79 -0.72 -21.87 2.89
N LYS A 80 -0.52 -21.54 4.17
CA LYS A 80 0.75 -21.80 4.86
C LYS A 80 1.23 -23.24 4.79
N CYS A 81 0.35 -24.20 4.51
CA CYS A 81 0.65 -25.62 4.56
C CYS A 81 1.07 -26.18 3.20
N ASN A 82 0.48 -25.69 2.11
CA ASN A 82 0.78 -26.15 0.75
C ASN A 82 1.63 -25.18 -0.06
N CYS A 83 1.73 -23.91 0.37
CA CYS A 83 2.54 -22.87 -0.26
C CYS A 83 3.14 -21.90 0.77
N PRO A 84 3.98 -22.38 1.72
CA PRO A 84 4.53 -21.54 2.78
C PRO A 84 5.44 -20.40 2.29
N GLY A 85 5.95 -20.48 1.05
CA GLY A 85 6.79 -19.43 0.46
C GLY A 85 6.03 -18.11 0.24
N ASP A 86 4.74 -18.21 -0.10
CA ASP A 86 3.90 -17.05 -0.42
C ASP A 86 2.92 -16.76 0.71
N CYS A 87 2.42 -17.80 1.36
CA CYS A 87 1.47 -17.74 2.46
C CYS A 87 2.19 -17.93 3.80
N ILE A 88 2.81 -16.87 4.34
CA ILE A 88 3.34 -16.89 5.70
C ILE A 88 2.27 -16.37 6.66
N GLU A 89 2.05 -17.13 7.72
CA GLU A 89 0.83 -17.13 8.52
C GLU A 89 0.82 -16.21 9.77
N GLU A 90 -0.40 -15.93 10.24
CA GLU A 90 -0.89 -15.32 11.50
C GLU A 90 -0.04 -14.30 12.26
N GLY A 91 -0.68 -13.20 12.65
CA GLY A 91 -0.05 -12.06 13.33
C GLY A 91 0.55 -11.03 12.36
N CYS A 92 0.21 -11.14 11.07
CA CYS A 92 0.50 -10.11 10.10
C CYS A 92 -0.71 -9.18 9.93
N VAL A 93 -0.45 -7.90 9.69
CA VAL A 93 -1.49 -6.86 9.52
C VAL A 93 -1.79 -6.70 8.03
N GLU A 94 -3.05 -6.85 7.67
CA GLU A 94 -3.58 -6.65 6.32
C GLU A 94 -3.80 -5.17 5.99
N VAL A 95 -4.15 -4.86 4.74
CA VAL A 95 -4.49 -3.48 4.34
C VAL A 95 -5.77 -3.03 5.04
N GLY A 96 -5.72 -1.87 5.68
CA GLY A 96 -6.89 -1.27 6.33
C GLY A 96 -7.24 -1.88 7.70
N GLU A 97 -6.44 -2.81 8.21
CA GLU A 97 -6.58 -3.27 9.59
C GLU A 97 -6.02 -2.22 10.56
N GLU A 98 -6.88 -1.81 11.50
CA GLU A 98 -6.47 -0.93 12.60
C GLU A 98 -5.72 -1.72 13.66
N ILE A 99 -4.60 -1.16 14.11
CA ILE A 99 -3.86 -1.68 15.26
C ILE A 99 -3.71 -0.64 16.35
N SER A 100 -3.56 -1.11 17.59
CA SER A 100 -3.29 -0.24 18.72
C SER A 100 -1.85 0.30 18.70
N PRO A 101 -1.58 1.46 19.32
CA PRO A 101 -0.21 1.96 19.51
C PRO A 101 0.71 0.96 20.21
N LYS A 102 0.16 0.11 21.09
CA LYS A 102 0.90 -0.95 21.79
C LYS A 102 1.38 -2.00 20.78
N GLU A 103 0.50 -2.49 19.91
CA GLU A 103 0.85 -3.43 18.85
C GLU A 103 1.87 -2.83 17.87
N TYR A 104 1.71 -1.55 17.49
CA TYR A 104 2.69 -0.84 16.66
C TYR A 104 4.09 -0.83 17.27
N SER A 105 4.19 -0.51 18.57
CA SER A 105 5.47 -0.47 19.30
C SER A 105 6.12 -1.85 19.50
N GLN A 106 5.34 -2.93 19.41
CA GLN A 106 5.81 -4.31 19.54
C GLN A 106 6.38 -4.89 18.23
N GLY A 107 6.35 -4.12 17.13
CA GLY A 107 6.97 -4.50 15.87
C GLY A 107 6.03 -5.22 14.93
N VAL A 108 5.05 -4.48 14.40
CA VAL A 108 4.07 -4.99 13.44
C VAL A 108 4.75 -5.58 12.21
N ARG A 109 4.33 -6.79 11.86
CA ARG A 109 4.69 -7.45 10.63
C ARG A 109 3.55 -7.28 9.63
N CYS A 110 3.84 -6.74 8.46
CA CYS A 110 2.86 -6.73 7.38
C CYS A 110 2.79 -8.11 6.73
N CYS A 111 1.62 -8.48 6.22
CA CYS A 111 1.49 -9.74 5.48
C CYS A 111 2.41 -9.72 4.25
N SER A 112 2.84 -10.89 3.75
CA SER A 112 3.93 -11.03 2.76
C SER A 112 3.77 -10.12 1.53
N ARG A 113 2.52 -9.84 1.14
CA ARG A 113 2.14 -8.97 0.01
C ARG A 113 2.21 -7.47 0.30
N LEU A 114 2.53 -7.06 1.52
CA LEU A 114 2.42 -5.70 2.03
C LEU A 114 3.75 -5.20 2.59
N LYS A 115 4.01 -3.90 2.42
CA LYS A 115 5.13 -3.19 3.02
C LYS A 115 4.66 -2.32 4.16
N ARG A 116 5.53 -2.19 5.16
CA ARG A 116 5.32 -1.24 6.24
C ARG A 116 5.52 0.18 5.73
N ILE A 117 4.55 1.05 5.95
CA ILE A 117 4.62 2.48 5.62
C ILE A 117 4.77 3.32 6.89
N ASN A 118 5.62 4.34 6.83
CA ASN A 118 5.90 5.22 7.97
C ASN A 118 5.17 6.56 7.78
N THR A 119 3.84 6.55 7.83
CA THR A 119 2.99 7.71 7.52
C THR A 119 2.78 8.67 8.70
N GLY A 120 3.39 8.39 9.86
CA GLY A 120 3.11 9.11 11.11
C GLY A 120 1.71 8.85 11.68
N ARG A 121 0.83 8.13 10.96
CA ARG A 121 -0.46 7.63 11.46
C ARG A 121 -0.29 6.16 11.86
N TYR A 122 -0.29 5.91 13.17
CA TYR A 122 -0.03 4.59 13.76
C TYR A 122 -1.07 3.50 13.44
N PHE A 123 -2.21 3.87 12.85
CA PHE A 123 -3.37 3.00 12.74
C PHE A 123 -3.31 2.01 11.56
N PHE A 124 -2.65 2.35 10.45
CA PHE A 124 -2.63 1.52 9.24
C PHE A 124 -1.20 1.32 8.73
N PRO A 125 -0.44 0.41 9.33
CA PRO A 125 1.00 0.28 9.07
C PRO A 125 1.34 -0.44 7.77
N CYS A 126 0.40 -1.13 7.12
CA CYS A 126 0.69 -2.09 6.04
C CYS A 126 -0.07 -1.74 4.76
N ASN A 127 0.65 -1.72 3.64
CA ASN A 127 0.08 -1.37 2.34
C ASN A 127 0.74 -2.15 1.20
N THR A 128 0.04 -2.35 0.10
CA THR A 128 0.56 -3.03 -1.09
C THR A 128 1.71 -2.22 -1.70
N PRO A 129 2.86 -2.85 -2.04
CA PRO A 129 3.95 -2.18 -2.73
C PRO A 129 3.45 -1.62 -4.07
N GLY A 130 3.52 -0.30 -4.22
CA GLY A 130 3.20 0.36 -5.48
C GLY A 130 1.78 0.92 -5.60
N GLU A 131 0.85 0.60 -4.68
CA GLU A 131 -0.48 1.23 -4.74
C GLU A 131 -0.51 2.61 -4.06
N TYR A 132 0.28 2.86 -2.99
CA TYR A 132 0.09 4.11 -2.20
C TYR A 132 1.32 4.70 -1.49
N ALA A 133 2.56 4.37 -1.87
CA ALA A 133 3.74 4.93 -1.19
C ALA A 133 4.32 6.15 -1.93
N CYS A 134 4.08 7.35 -1.41
CA CYS A 134 5.05 8.43 -1.56
C CYS A 134 6.27 8.05 -0.71
N ASP A 135 7.42 7.80 -1.34
CA ASP A 135 8.66 7.61 -0.59
C ASP A 135 9.17 8.96 -0.03
N GLU A 136 10.18 8.89 0.83
CA GLU A 136 10.81 10.02 1.50
C GLU A 136 11.58 10.96 0.54
N ASN A 137 11.72 10.59 -0.74
CA ASN A 137 12.70 11.16 -1.66
C ASN A 137 12.18 11.55 -3.05
N GLY A 138 10.92 11.32 -3.41
CA GLY A 138 10.40 11.81 -4.69
C GLY A 138 9.21 11.03 -5.21
N CYS A 139 8.15 11.76 -5.50
CA CYS A 139 6.99 11.28 -6.24
C CYS A 139 7.43 10.80 -7.63
N SER A 140 7.45 9.49 -7.83
CA SER A 140 7.76 8.87 -9.12
C SER A 140 7.03 7.55 -9.27
N ILE A 141 5.70 7.58 -9.24
CA ILE A 141 4.90 6.51 -9.85
C ILE A 141 3.69 7.15 -10.55
N PRO A 142 3.46 6.92 -11.85
CA PRO A 142 2.24 7.34 -12.54
C PRO A 142 1.03 6.52 -12.04
N PRO A 143 -0.20 7.06 -12.12
CA PRO A 143 -1.39 6.35 -11.66
C PRO A 143 -1.63 5.05 -12.46
N PRO A 144 -2.18 4.00 -11.82
CA PRO A 144 -2.56 2.78 -12.52
C PRO A 144 -3.73 3.06 -13.49
N THR A 145 -3.68 2.44 -14.67
CA THR A 145 -4.67 2.61 -15.76
C THR A 145 -5.81 1.60 -15.70
N SER A 146 -6.19 1.13 -14.52
CA SER A 146 -7.21 0.07 -14.37
C SER A 146 -8.53 0.62 -13.82
N ASP A 147 -9.63 0.29 -14.50
CA ASP A 147 -11.00 0.75 -14.22
C ASP A 147 -11.65 0.09 -12.98
N GLU A 148 -10.89 -0.66 -12.16
CA GLU A 148 -11.43 -1.45 -11.03
C GLU A 148 -11.08 -0.90 -9.64
N VAL A 149 -10.58 0.33 -9.53
CA VAL A 149 -10.26 0.93 -8.22
C VAL A 149 -11.51 1.56 -7.58
N PRO A 150 -11.85 1.27 -6.32
CA PRO A 150 -12.94 1.95 -5.62
C PRO A 150 -12.70 3.47 -5.55
N TRP A 151 -13.71 4.23 -5.97
CA TRP A 151 -13.72 5.71 -6.16
C TRP A 151 -13.29 6.58 -4.96
N TRP A 152 -13.02 6.00 -3.80
CA TRP A 152 -12.63 6.71 -2.58
C TRP A 152 -11.14 6.58 -2.23
N GLN A 153 -10.32 5.92 -3.07
CA GLN A 153 -8.91 5.63 -2.72
C GLN A 153 -7.84 6.08 -3.72
N CYS A 154 -8.18 6.70 -4.84
CA CYS A 154 -7.21 7.44 -5.64
C CYS A 154 -7.84 8.78 -5.99
N THR A 155 -7.30 9.88 -5.43
CA THR A 155 -7.74 11.21 -5.86
C THR A 155 -7.19 11.46 -7.26
N PRO A 156 -8.05 11.62 -8.27
CA PRO A 156 -7.61 11.72 -9.65
C PRO A 156 -6.91 13.07 -9.86
N CYS A 157 -5.58 13.07 -9.80
CA CYS A 157 -4.81 14.22 -10.25
C CYS A 157 -5.00 14.42 -11.77
N GLY A 158 -4.98 15.65 -12.27
CA GLY A 158 -5.20 16.09 -13.65
C GLY A 158 -6.40 17.05 -13.85
N ASN A 159 -7.18 17.38 -12.82
CA ASN A 159 -8.37 18.22 -12.94
C ASN A 159 -8.11 19.73 -12.75
N LYS A 160 -6.87 20.13 -12.39
CA LYS A 160 -6.44 21.52 -12.09
C LYS A 160 -7.13 22.17 -10.89
N ILE A 161 -7.73 21.39 -10.00
CA ILE A 161 -8.37 21.82 -8.76
C ILE A 161 -7.68 21.08 -7.63
N CYS A 162 -7.21 21.80 -6.61
CA CYS A 162 -6.58 21.15 -5.46
C CYS A 162 -7.66 20.79 -4.44
N GLU A 163 -8.12 19.54 -4.44
CA GLU A 163 -9.23 19.06 -3.61
C GLU A 163 -8.73 18.55 -2.25
N SER A 164 -8.45 19.49 -1.35
CA SER A 164 -7.83 19.19 -0.05
C SER A 164 -8.66 18.27 0.84
N GLU A 165 -10.00 18.30 0.68
CA GLU A 165 -10.95 17.42 1.37
C GLU A 165 -10.73 15.93 1.03
N TYR A 166 -10.17 15.66 -0.15
CA TYR A 166 -9.84 14.32 -0.64
C TYR A 166 -8.33 14.04 -0.57
N GLY A 167 -7.60 14.81 0.22
CA GLY A 167 -6.18 14.58 0.50
C GLY A 167 -5.22 15.05 -0.59
N GLU A 168 -5.69 15.78 -1.60
CA GLU A 168 -4.78 16.39 -2.58
C GLU A 168 -3.94 17.49 -1.96
N ASN A 169 -2.66 17.47 -2.29
CA ASN A 169 -1.69 18.46 -1.89
C ASN A 169 -0.58 18.52 -2.94
N GLY A 170 0.29 19.52 -2.80
CA GLY A 170 1.41 19.71 -3.71
C GLY A 170 2.41 18.55 -3.78
N CYS A 171 2.33 17.56 -2.88
CA CYS A 171 3.14 16.35 -2.93
C CYS A 171 2.47 15.25 -3.77
N ASN A 172 1.20 14.91 -3.55
CA ASN A 172 0.55 13.81 -4.28
C ASN A 172 -0.09 14.23 -5.63
N CYS A 173 -0.54 15.48 -5.78
CA CYS A 173 -1.10 16.02 -7.03
C CYS A 173 -0.43 17.35 -7.42
N PRO A 174 0.88 17.38 -7.70
CA PRO A 174 1.58 18.61 -8.07
C PRO A 174 0.97 19.27 -9.31
N GLY A 175 0.49 18.50 -10.30
CA GLY A 175 -0.13 19.05 -11.52
C GLY A 175 -1.42 19.83 -11.27
N ASP A 176 -2.20 19.47 -10.25
CA ASP A 176 -3.48 20.13 -9.94
C ASP A 176 -3.34 21.24 -8.92
N CYS A 177 -2.38 21.07 -8.02
CA CYS A 177 -2.01 22.06 -7.03
C CYS A 177 -0.88 23.00 -7.50
N THR A 178 -0.55 23.02 -8.81
CA THR A 178 0.42 23.97 -9.38
C THR A 178 -0.26 25.23 -9.91
N GLU A 179 0.22 26.36 -9.38
CA GLU A 179 0.23 27.74 -9.91
C GLU A 179 -1.08 28.43 -10.35
N ALA A 180 -2.10 27.72 -10.87
CA ALA A 180 -3.26 28.36 -11.48
C ALA A 180 -4.35 28.81 -10.48
N SER A 181 -4.45 28.14 -9.34
CA SER A 181 -5.24 28.63 -8.20
C SER A 181 -4.25 29.01 -7.09
N GLY A 182 -3.90 30.30 -7.02
CA GLY A 182 -3.18 30.82 -5.86
C GLY A 182 -3.95 30.45 -4.58
N CYS A 183 -3.25 30.21 -3.46
CA CYS A 183 -3.88 29.83 -2.19
C CYS A 183 -5.03 30.78 -1.79
N GLU A 184 -5.02 32.01 -2.31
CA GLU A 184 -6.08 33.02 -2.16
C GLU A 184 -7.48 32.58 -2.62
N ALA A 185 -7.58 31.58 -3.51
CA ALA A 185 -8.86 31.06 -4.01
C ALA A 185 -9.51 30.03 -3.06
N LEU A 186 -8.77 29.53 -2.06
CA LEU A 186 -9.24 28.52 -1.12
C LEU A 186 -9.98 29.14 0.07
N THR A 187 -10.77 28.31 0.79
CA THR A 187 -11.39 28.73 2.05
C THR A 187 -10.33 29.00 3.13
N SER A 188 -10.69 29.66 4.24
CA SER A 188 -9.71 30.16 5.21
C SER A 188 -8.72 29.11 5.72
N THR A 189 -9.18 27.92 6.09
CA THR A 189 -8.33 26.87 6.66
C THR A 189 -7.47 26.21 5.58
N GLU A 190 -8.08 25.88 4.44
CA GLU A 190 -7.39 25.25 3.30
C GLU A 190 -6.32 26.16 2.71
N ARG A 191 -6.63 27.46 2.62
CA ARG A 191 -5.69 28.51 2.21
C ARG A 191 -4.44 28.53 3.10
N ASP A 192 -4.64 28.42 4.41
CA ASP A 192 -3.54 28.50 5.36
C ASP A 192 -2.66 27.24 5.33
N PHE A 193 -3.26 26.05 5.12
CA PHE A 193 -2.51 24.83 4.80
C PHE A 193 -1.71 24.98 3.49
N CYS A 194 -2.32 25.54 2.44
CA CYS A 194 -1.66 25.79 1.17
C CYS A 194 -0.42 26.69 1.35
N TYR A 195 -0.54 27.77 2.13
CA TYR A 195 0.59 28.64 2.44
C TYR A 195 1.68 27.95 3.26
N GLN A 196 1.31 27.15 4.26
CA GLN A 196 2.29 26.38 5.03
C GLN A 196 3.08 25.42 4.13
N ASN A 197 2.39 24.68 3.25
CA ASN A 197 3.03 23.77 2.31
C ASN A 197 3.93 24.51 1.31
N LYS A 198 3.49 25.66 0.78
CA LYS A 198 4.35 26.51 -0.07
C LYS A 198 5.61 26.96 0.66
N ALA A 199 5.48 27.40 1.93
CA ALA A 199 6.63 27.79 2.74
C ALA A 199 7.63 26.65 2.87
N LEU A 200 7.17 25.43 3.20
CA LEU A 200 8.03 24.28 3.36
C LEU A 200 8.67 23.82 2.05
N ASN A 201 7.92 23.79 0.95
CA ASN A 201 8.42 23.30 -0.33
C ASN A 201 9.41 24.27 -0.98
N THR A 202 9.16 25.57 -0.89
CA THR A 202 10.03 26.59 -1.49
C THR A 202 11.10 27.09 -0.53
N SER A 203 11.02 26.71 0.74
CA SER A 203 11.79 27.29 1.84
C SER A 203 11.62 28.82 2.00
N ASP A 204 10.54 29.40 1.47
CA ASP A 204 10.25 30.84 1.58
C ASP A 204 9.34 31.15 2.77
N ALA A 205 9.92 31.80 3.77
CA ALA A 205 9.27 32.23 4.99
C ALA A 205 8.13 33.24 4.78
N SER A 206 8.11 33.95 3.65
CA SER A 206 7.08 34.94 3.34
C SER A 206 5.68 34.33 3.23
N TYR A 207 5.59 33.02 2.93
CA TYR A 207 4.32 32.31 2.92
C TYR A 207 3.76 32.06 4.32
N CYS A 208 4.62 31.82 5.33
CA CYS A 208 4.15 31.73 6.72
C CYS A 208 3.52 33.05 7.19
N ASP A 209 3.97 34.19 6.67
CA ASP A 209 3.38 35.49 6.99
C ASP A 209 1.94 35.67 6.49
N LYS A 210 1.51 34.87 5.51
CA LYS A 210 0.16 34.91 4.93
C LYS A 210 -0.86 34.05 5.68
N ILE A 211 -0.42 33.19 6.61
CA ILE A 211 -1.30 32.33 7.40
C ILE A 211 -2.10 33.18 8.39
N THR A 212 -3.43 33.05 8.36
CA THR A 212 -4.35 33.80 9.22
C THR A 212 -4.97 32.98 10.35
N ALA A 213 -4.93 31.67 10.24
CA ALA A 213 -5.53 30.75 11.18
C ALA A 213 -4.85 30.82 12.55
N THR A 214 -5.67 30.74 13.58
CA THR A 214 -5.29 30.59 14.98
C THR A 214 -5.37 29.14 15.45
N ASP A 215 -5.58 28.21 14.51
CA ASP A 215 -5.66 26.78 14.79
C ASP A 215 -4.29 26.24 15.24
N PRO A 216 -4.20 25.39 16.27
CA PRO A 216 -2.91 24.88 16.75
C PRO A 216 -2.11 24.09 15.71
N PHE A 217 -2.79 23.41 14.78
CA PHE A 217 -2.17 22.58 13.75
C PHE A 217 -1.71 23.41 12.55
N VAL A 218 -2.46 24.44 12.19
CA VAL A 218 -2.10 25.38 11.12
C VAL A 218 -2.11 26.80 11.66
N SER A 219 -1.01 27.14 12.31
CA SER A 219 -0.73 28.50 12.71
C SER A 219 0.54 29.02 12.04
N LYS A 220 0.66 30.33 12.04
CA LYS A 220 1.88 31.03 11.65
C LYS A 220 3.11 30.55 12.44
N ASP A 221 2.94 30.32 13.75
CA ASP A 221 3.99 29.81 14.63
C ASP A 221 4.40 28.37 14.28
N THR A 222 3.42 27.50 14.00
CA THR A 222 3.66 26.12 13.55
C THR A 222 4.41 26.09 12.21
N CYS A 223 4.03 26.97 11.27
CA CYS A 223 4.71 27.11 9.98
C CYS A 223 6.18 27.50 10.16
N TYR A 224 6.46 28.52 10.98
CA TYR A 224 7.84 28.95 11.25
C TYR A 224 8.68 27.88 11.95
N ASN A 225 8.11 27.15 12.90
CA ASN A 225 8.79 26.06 13.58
C ASN A 225 9.21 24.94 12.61
N LEU A 226 8.29 24.48 11.76
CA LEU A 226 8.56 23.44 10.76
C LEU A 226 9.60 23.92 9.72
N LEU A 227 9.47 25.15 9.25
CA LEU A 227 10.40 25.72 8.28
C LEU A 227 11.80 25.92 8.88
N ALA A 228 11.90 26.36 10.13
CA ALA A 228 13.16 26.47 10.85
C ALA A 228 13.85 25.12 11.01
N ALA A 229 13.11 24.08 11.41
CA ALA A 229 13.63 22.72 11.53
C ALA A 229 14.14 22.18 10.18
N LYS A 230 13.40 22.41 9.09
CA LYS A 230 13.78 21.98 7.73
C LYS A 230 15.02 22.70 7.20
N THR A 231 15.09 24.01 7.38
CA THR A 231 16.17 24.86 6.83
C THR A 231 17.35 25.02 7.78
N LYS A 232 17.23 24.53 9.01
CA LYS A 232 18.17 24.76 10.13
C LYS A 232 18.44 26.25 10.39
N ASN A 233 17.47 27.13 10.10
CA ASN A 233 17.60 28.57 10.25
C ASN A 233 16.99 29.07 11.57
N LYS A 234 17.86 29.32 12.55
CA LYS A 234 17.48 29.78 13.90
C LYS A 234 16.73 31.11 13.92
N ALA A 235 16.99 32.01 12.97
CA ALA A 235 16.34 33.31 12.91
C ALA A 235 14.82 33.20 12.64
N LEU A 236 14.37 32.09 12.06
CA LEU A 236 12.94 31.82 11.90
C LEU A 236 12.24 31.54 13.23
N CYS A 237 12.94 30.97 14.22
CA CYS A 237 12.39 30.78 15.56
C CYS A 237 12.10 32.10 16.27
N ASP A 238 12.78 33.20 15.92
CA ASP A 238 12.54 34.51 16.52
C ASP A 238 11.23 35.16 16.05
N LYS A 239 10.65 34.66 14.95
CA LYS A 239 9.34 35.09 14.46
C LYS A 239 8.16 34.40 15.17
N ILE A 240 8.43 33.36 15.97
CA ILE A 240 7.40 32.60 16.69
C ILE A 240 6.94 33.39 17.92
N GLN A 241 5.63 33.63 18.03
CA GLN A 241 5.05 34.43 19.11
C GLN A 241 4.83 33.62 20.39
N GLN A 242 4.37 32.37 20.26
CA GLN A 242 4.13 31.49 21.40
C GLN A 242 5.46 31.04 22.04
N PRO A 243 5.72 31.37 23.33
CA PRO A 243 7.00 31.09 23.98
C PRO A 243 7.36 29.60 24.00
N GLU A 244 6.37 28.73 24.17
CA GLU A 244 6.58 27.28 24.22
C GLU A 244 7.03 26.72 22.87
N ILE A 245 6.35 27.10 21.79
CA ILE A 245 6.70 26.69 20.42
C ILE A 245 8.08 27.26 20.04
N ARG A 246 8.37 28.51 20.43
CA ARG A 246 9.67 29.15 20.17
C ARG A 246 10.81 28.40 20.84
N ARG A 247 10.65 28.01 22.10
CA ARG A 247 11.65 27.21 22.82
C ARG A 247 11.91 25.88 22.11
N ASN A 248 10.86 25.16 21.73
CA ASN A 248 10.98 23.89 21.02
C ASN A 248 11.69 24.05 19.66
N CYS A 249 11.38 25.13 18.93
CA CYS A 249 12.07 25.47 17.68
C CYS A 249 13.58 25.65 17.90
N LEU A 250 13.98 26.41 18.93
CA LEU A 250 15.40 26.67 19.24
C LEU A 250 16.17 25.40 19.63
N GLU A 251 15.49 24.42 20.24
CA GLU A 251 16.06 23.11 20.58
C GLU A 251 16.21 22.24 19.32
N ASN A 252 15.20 22.19 18.46
CA ASN A 252 15.17 21.36 17.25
C ASN A 252 16.14 21.82 16.15
N VAL A 253 16.44 23.12 16.09
CA VAL A 253 17.37 23.68 15.09
C VAL A 253 18.85 23.42 15.46
N GLN A 254 19.15 23.05 16.70
CA GLN A 254 20.52 22.79 17.17
C GLN A 254 21.03 21.36 16.91
N GLN A 255 20.14 20.44 16.56
CA GLN A 255 20.46 19.04 16.21
C GLN A 255 20.67 18.90 14.71
#